data_AF-A0A969A082-F1
#
_entry.id   AF-A0A969A082-F1
#
_cell.length_a   1.000
_cell.length_b   1.000
_cell.length_c   1.000
_cell.angle_alpha   90.00
_cell.angle_beta   90.00
_cell.angle_gamma   90.00
#
_symmetry.space_group_name_H-M   'P 1'
#
loop_
_entity.id
_entity.type
_entity.pdbx_description
1 polymer ?
#
loop_
_entity_poly.entity_id
_entity_poly.type
_entity_poly.pdbx_seq_one_letter_code
_entity_poly.pdbx_strand_id
1 'polypeptide(L)'
;MPERSEQFKHIPLRLTKTDFARPGRPPRRSERSNANRGDAGGRGGKLKSSVSSIISDWKDTLEKRQQEGMPDIPNVPSFLLQVDPKSFDADALKSFGIEVILELEDGYILGASVDAELTKLQEKIEKFIAEEHGGGKVAEIWEILEGKFQHLEYILSPDLLARWDQILDDHIYIVDISIACVGLNSKFSDYPRQKENEDPERYARKIARWTNRRDQTLQEWARLQLDRENDFEHFVRDLGGNFLLLGDHDDRSHLALLPDSFSSRIEISGKGLRDLVTNYPYVFEVIEREQVAEPLIERTLETPDQFSFNLDPPSPLAPKICIVDSGIQESHRLLHVAIDSINSRSWIPYETDQTVDRVSDGGHGTRVAGAVLYPQGVPRTGRQRAICWLQNARVLGQNCLLPDKLYMPEVLKYIVDFYHGQIGTRIFNHSINSSAPCRRTYMSAWAAEIDYLTWLNDILFIVSAGNLPRERGIGLSITRETLTEHFQKDVHIQTFCCRIRLVLRILLKVFKL
;
A
#
# COMPACT_ATOMS: atom_id res chain seq x y z
N MET A 1 26.65 20.28 -24.20
CA MET A 1 25.43 20.82 -23.55
C MET A 1 24.28 19.88 -23.89
N PRO A 2 23.42 19.49 -22.94
CA PRO A 2 22.31 18.59 -23.26
C PRO A 2 21.24 19.36 -24.06
N GLU A 3 20.80 18.78 -25.17
CA GLU A 3 19.75 19.34 -26.04
C GLU A 3 18.41 19.42 -25.30
N ARG A 4 17.78 20.59 -25.37
CA ARG A 4 16.43 20.82 -24.84
C ARG A 4 15.41 20.30 -25.84
N SER A 5 14.41 19.55 -25.37
CA SER A 5 13.22 19.25 -26.17
C SER A 5 12.48 20.55 -26.50
N GLU A 6 12.29 20.84 -27.79
CA GLU A 6 11.55 22.02 -28.27
C GLU A 6 10.06 22.00 -27.88
N GLN A 7 9.52 20.82 -27.56
CA GLN A 7 8.09 20.60 -27.34
C GLN A 7 7.62 21.00 -25.92
N PHE A 8 8.51 21.06 -24.93
CA PHE A 8 8.19 21.39 -23.54
C PHE A 8 9.14 22.45 -22.97
N LYS A 9 9.01 23.70 -23.46
CA LYS A 9 9.90 24.82 -23.11
C LYS A 9 9.94 25.18 -21.61
N HIS A 10 8.91 24.80 -20.85
CA HIS A 10 8.73 25.15 -19.44
C HIS A 10 9.12 24.03 -18.46
N ILE A 11 9.53 22.84 -18.94
CA ILE A 11 9.98 21.74 -18.08
C ILE A 11 11.36 21.29 -18.57
N PRO A 12 12.44 21.48 -17.79
CA PRO A 12 13.75 20.95 -18.15
C PRO A 12 13.76 19.43 -17.95
N LEU A 13 13.18 18.69 -18.89
CA LEU A 13 13.25 17.24 -18.92
C LEU A 13 14.67 16.81 -19.31
N ARG A 14 15.35 16.06 -18.43
CA ARG A 14 16.56 15.33 -18.82
C ARG A 14 16.15 14.17 -19.69
N LEU A 15 16.59 14.17 -20.95
CA LEU A 15 16.54 12.98 -21.82
C LEU A 15 17.34 11.85 -21.14
N THR A 16 16.62 10.86 -20.62
CA THR A 16 17.20 9.59 -20.18
C THR A 16 17.58 8.78 -21.41
N LYS A 17 18.89 8.52 -21.58
CA LYS A 17 19.34 7.45 -22.48
C LYS A 17 18.75 6.12 -22.02
N THR A 18 18.09 5.42 -22.93
CA THR A 18 17.79 3.99 -22.81
C THR A 18 19.08 3.21 -23.05
N ASP A 19 19.87 3.02 -22.00
CA ASP A 19 20.93 2.02 -21.97
C ASP A 19 20.47 0.84 -21.10
N PHE A 20 20.86 -0.38 -21.44
CA PHE A 20 20.60 -1.52 -20.57
C PHE A 20 21.37 -1.35 -19.27
N ALA A 21 20.71 -1.57 -18.13
CA ALA A 21 21.42 -1.86 -16.90
C ALA A 21 22.35 -3.05 -17.21
N ARG A 22 23.66 -2.80 -17.24
CA ARG A 22 24.63 -3.89 -17.39
C ARG A 22 24.32 -4.88 -16.26
N PRO A 23 24.08 -6.17 -16.55
CA PRO A 23 23.84 -7.13 -15.50
C PRO A 23 25.01 -7.02 -14.53
N GLY A 24 24.71 -6.71 -13.28
CA GLY A 24 25.71 -6.72 -12.22
C GLY A 24 26.41 -8.07 -12.23
N ARG A 25 27.63 -8.14 -11.69
CA ARG A 25 28.23 -9.45 -11.40
C ARG A 25 27.21 -10.27 -10.62
N PRO A 26 27.07 -11.58 -10.91
CA PRO A 26 26.16 -12.42 -10.16
C PRO A 26 26.45 -12.23 -8.67
N PRO A 27 25.41 -12.05 -7.84
CA PRO A 27 25.60 -11.79 -6.43
C PRO A 27 26.47 -12.89 -5.81
N ARG A 28 27.53 -12.47 -5.13
CA ARG A 28 28.43 -13.39 -4.44
C ARG A 28 27.83 -13.71 -3.08
N ARG A 29 27.80 -15.01 -2.76
CA ARG A 29 27.45 -15.51 -1.43
C ARG A 29 28.28 -14.83 -0.36
N SER A 30 27.66 -14.56 0.77
CA SER A 30 28.34 -14.11 1.98
C SER A 30 29.30 -15.17 2.52
N GLU A 31 30.21 -14.75 3.38
CA GLU A 31 31.09 -15.64 4.13
C GLU A 31 30.30 -16.63 4.98
N ARG A 32 29.20 -16.19 5.62
CA ARG A 32 28.29 -17.06 6.39
C ARG A 32 27.69 -18.17 5.51
N SER A 33 27.21 -17.84 4.32
CA SER A 33 26.67 -18.84 3.37
C SER A 33 27.73 -19.81 2.84
N ASN A 34 28.98 -19.36 2.69
CA ASN A 34 30.08 -20.24 2.31
C ASN A 34 30.49 -21.17 3.45
N ALA A 35 30.54 -20.67 4.69
CA ALA A 35 30.79 -21.46 5.89
C ALA A 35 29.70 -22.52 6.10
N ASN A 36 28.42 -22.13 5.98
CA ASN A 36 27.29 -23.05 6.04
C ASN A 36 27.41 -24.19 5.02
N ARG A 37 27.89 -23.91 3.81
CA ARG A 37 28.11 -24.93 2.79
C ARG A 37 29.23 -25.91 3.17
N GLY A 38 30.25 -25.44 3.87
CA GLY A 38 31.34 -26.28 4.37
C GLY A 38 30.98 -27.13 5.59
N ASP A 39 29.87 -26.81 6.26
CA ASP A 39 29.31 -27.54 7.42
C ASP A 39 27.86 -27.96 7.14
N ALA A 40 27.65 -28.71 6.06
CA ALA A 40 26.31 -29.13 5.63
C ALA A 40 25.59 -29.97 6.69
N GLY A 41 26.31 -30.85 7.38
CA GLY A 41 25.78 -31.68 8.46
C GLY A 41 25.35 -30.88 9.69
N GLY A 42 26.22 -30.03 10.22
CA GLY A 42 25.91 -29.20 11.40
C GLY A 42 24.82 -28.18 11.10
N ARG A 43 24.90 -27.50 9.96
CA ARG A 43 23.91 -26.49 9.56
C ARG A 43 22.56 -27.10 9.21
N GLY A 44 22.55 -28.16 8.39
CA GLY A 44 21.33 -28.86 8.02
C GLY A 44 20.64 -29.49 9.22
N GLY A 45 21.41 -30.05 10.18
CA GLY A 45 20.89 -30.56 11.44
C GLY A 45 20.15 -29.50 12.25
N LYS A 46 20.74 -28.31 12.42
CA LYS A 46 20.08 -27.18 13.11
C LYS A 46 18.77 -26.77 12.44
N LEU A 47 18.78 -26.60 11.11
CA LEU A 47 17.57 -26.26 10.36
C LEU A 47 16.49 -27.34 10.48
N LYS A 48 16.88 -28.62 10.46
CA LYS A 48 15.96 -29.74 10.65
C LYS A 48 15.31 -29.71 12.04
N SER A 49 16.08 -29.42 13.09
CA SER A 49 15.55 -29.23 14.44
C SER A 49 14.54 -28.08 14.52
N SER A 50 14.83 -26.92 13.91
CA SER A 50 13.88 -25.80 13.87
C SER A 50 12.59 -26.14 13.13
N VAL A 51 12.70 -26.86 12.00
CA VAL A 51 11.51 -27.35 11.27
C VAL A 51 10.69 -28.30 12.15
N SER A 52 11.31 -29.24 12.86
CA SER A 52 10.60 -30.13 13.79
C SER A 52 9.91 -29.35 14.92
N SER A 53 10.54 -28.30 15.46
CA SER A 53 9.94 -27.45 16.48
C SER A 53 8.68 -26.75 15.94
N ILE A 54 8.77 -26.13 14.76
CA ILE A 54 7.62 -25.45 14.14
C ILE A 54 6.44 -26.41 13.90
N ILE A 55 6.72 -27.62 13.40
CA ILE A 55 5.68 -28.63 13.18
C ILE A 55 5.02 -29.02 14.51
N SER A 56 5.81 -29.23 15.57
CA SER A 56 5.29 -29.57 16.90
C SER A 56 4.45 -28.43 17.48
N ASP A 57 4.99 -27.21 17.49
CA ASP A 57 4.31 -26.02 18.01
C ASP A 57 3.00 -25.77 17.26
N TRP A 58 2.97 -26.00 15.95
CA TRP A 58 1.76 -25.86 15.14
C TRP A 58 0.70 -26.92 15.50
N LYS A 59 1.11 -28.18 15.68
CA LYS A 59 0.20 -29.25 16.14
C LYS A 59 -0.40 -28.93 17.51
N ASP A 60 0.43 -28.52 18.45
CA ASP A 60 -0.02 -28.10 19.79
C ASP A 60 -1.00 -26.91 19.73
N THR A 61 -0.78 -26.00 18.77
CA THR A 61 -1.68 -24.87 18.51
C THR A 61 -3.06 -25.35 18.07
N LEU A 62 -3.11 -26.21 17.06
CA LEU A 62 -4.37 -26.74 16.52
C LEU A 62 -5.14 -27.54 17.59
N GLU A 63 -4.44 -28.38 18.36
CA GLU A 63 -5.05 -29.15 19.44
C GLU A 63 -5.63 -28.24 20.53
N LYS A 64 -4.88 -27.21 20.95
CA LYS A 64 -5.36 -26.24 21.94
C LYS A 64 -6.58 -25.47 21.44
N ARG A 65 -6.55 -25.02 20.18
CA ARG A 65 -7.70 -24.33 19.55
C ARG A 65 -8.95 -25.21 19.55
N GLN A 66 -8.81 -26.48 19.19
CA GLN A 66 -9.91 -27.43 19.19
C GLN A 66 -10.50 -27.64 20.59
N GLN A 67 -9.65 -27.71 21.62
CA GLN A 67 -10.10 -27.83 23.01
C GLN A 67 -10.83 -26.58 23.51
N GLU A 68 -10.38 -25.40 23.08
CA GLU A 68 -10.97 -24.10 23.45
C GLU A 68 -12.20 -23.74 22.61
N GLY A 69 -12.56 -24.56 21.61
CA GLY A 69 -13.68 -24.29 20.70
C GLY A 69 -13.45 -23.06 19.82
N MET A 70 -12.19 -22.76 19.50
CA MET A 70 -11.81 -21.63 18.65
C MET A 70 -12.08 -21.94 17.17
N PRO A 71 -12.28 -20.92 16.32
CA PRO A 71 -12.52 -21.14 14.89
C PRO A 71 -11.39 -21.90 14.19
N ASP A 72 -11.71 -22.62 13.14
CA ASP A 72 -10.71 -23.32 12.32
C ASP A 72 -9.80 -22.30 11.61
N ILE A 73 -8.55 -22.69 11.39
CA ILE A 73 -7.55 -21.89 10.65
C ILE A 73 -6.98 -22.73 9.50
N PRO A 74 -6.46 -22.10 8.44
CA PRO A 74 -5.73 -22.82 7.41
C PRO A 74 -4.62 -23.66 8.04
N ASN A 75 -4.57 -24.96 7.74
CA ASN A 75 -3.60 -25.89 8.32
C ASN A 75 -2.21 -25.77 7.66
N VAL A 76 -1.65 -24.56 7.72
CA VAL A 76 -0.31 -24.25 7.23
C VAL A 76 0.40 -23.31 8.20
N PRO A 77 1.61 -23.67 8.68
CA PRO A 77 2.36 -22.78 9.55
C PRO A 77 2.94 -21.60 8.76
N SER A 78 2.96 -20.42 9.40
CA SER A 78 3.75 -19.27 8.99
C SER A 78 4.93 -19.05 9.94
N PHE A 79 6.05 -18.59 9.41
CA PHE A 79 7.28 -18.41 10.18
C PHE A 79 8.24 -17.44 9.48
N LEU A 80 9.17 -16.88 10.24
CA LEU A 80 10.18 -15.97 9.74
C LEU A 80 11.47 -16.74 9.38
N LEU A 81 12.02 -16.46 8.20
CA LEU A 81 13.33 -16.95 7.78
C LEU A 81 14.31 -15.80 7.73
N GLN A 82 15.55 -16.05 8.15
CA GLN A 82 16.68 -15.19 7.81
C GLN A 82 17.47 -15.86 6.69
N VAL A 83 17.70 -15.14 5.59
CA VAL A 83 18.45 -15.60 4.42
C VAL A 83 19.62 -14.68 4.12
N ASP A 84 20.50 -15.09 3.20
CA ASP A 84 21.59 -14.24 2.72
C ASP A 84 21.05 -13.04 1.92
N PRO A 85 21.08 -11.81 2.47
CA PRO A 85 20.52 -10.63 1.79
C PRO A 85 21.29 -10.26 0.53
N LYS A 86 22.50 -10.80 0.32
CA LYS A 86 23.32 -10.50 -0.86
C LYS A 86 22.99 -11.39 -2.04
N SER A 87 22.63 -12.66 -1.82
CA SER A 87 22.58 -13.66 -2.90
C SER A 87 21.34 -14.54 -2.94
N PHE A 88 20.53 -14.54 -1.87
CA PHE A 88 19.30 -15.30 -1.87
C PHE A 88 18.23 -14.59 -2.70
N ASP A 89 17.54 -15.36 -3.53
CA ASP A 89 16.38 -14.89 -4.29
C ASP A 89 15.16 -15.44 -3.57
N ALA A 90 14.28 -14.58 -3.06
CA ALA A 90 13.10 -14.98 -2.29
C ALA A 90 12.23 -15.98 -3.07
N ASP A 91 12.17 -15.85 -4.39
CA ASP A 91 11.46 -16.78 -5.26
C ASP A 91 11.98 -18.21 -5.22
N ALA A 92 13.22 -18.43 -4.75
CA ALA A 92 13.74 -19.77 -4.55
C ALA A 92 12.91 -20.56 -3.53
N LEU A 93 12.29 -19.89 -2.54
CA LEU A 93 11.45 -20.49 -1.49
C LEU A 93 10.25 -21.27 -2.03
N LYS A 94 9.77 -20.92 -3.23
CA LYS A 94 8.72 -21.68 -3.92
C LYS A 94 9.09 -23.14 -4.13
N SER A 95 10.37 -23.39 -4.45
CA SER A 95 10.89 -24.76 -4.63
C SER A 95 11.00 -25.54 -3.32
N PHE A 96 10.88 -24.86 -2.18
CA PHE A 96 10.81 -25.42 -0.83
C PHE A 96 9.36 -25.58 -0.34
N GLY A 97 8.36 -25.25 -1.17
CA GLY A 97 6.96 -25.27 -0.75
C GLY A 97 6.60 -24.13 0.21
N ILE A 98 7.32 -23.01 0.12
CA ILE A 98 7.10 -21.84 0.96
C ILE A 98 6.67 -20.69 0.05
N GLU A 99 5.51 -20.14 0.36
CA GLU A 99 5.04 -18.88 -0.20
C GLU A 99 5.68 -17.71 0.53
N VAL A 100 6.09 -16.69 -0.24
CA VAL A 100 6.65 -15.45 0.29
C VAL A 100 5.51 -14.50 0.60
N ILE A 101 5.31 -14.20 1.89
CA ILE A 101 4.26 -13.30 2.39
C ILE A 101 4.80 -11.88 2.49
N LEU A 102 6.00 -11.71 3.03
CA LEU A 102 6.65 -10.41 3.17
C LEU A 102 8.17 -10.53 3.05
N GLU A 103 8.77 -9.64 2.25
CA GLU A 103 10.23 -9.44 2.22
C GLU A 103 10.60 -8.21 3.05
N LEU A 104 11.56 -8.36 3.95
CA LEU A 104 11.97 -7.33 4.91
C LEU A 104 13.44 -6.93 4.67
N GLU A 105 13.87 -5.87 5.35
CA GLU A 105 15.28 -5.46 5.33
C GLU A 105 16.19 -6.57 5.93
N ASP A 106 17.48 -6.51 5.64
CA ASP A 106 18.50 -7.43 6.18
C ASP A 106 18.30 -8.93 5.93
N GLY A 107 17.47 -9.29 4.94
CA GLY A 107 17.28 -10.67 4.50
C GLY A 107 16.29 -11.45 5.35
N TYR A 108 15.39 -10.78 6.06
CA TYR A 108 14.26 -11.43 6.71
C TYR A 108 13.12 -11.64 5.72
N ILE A 109 12.48 -12.81 5.77
CA ILE A 109 11.34 -13.17 4.92
C ILE A 109 10.29 -13.83 5.81
N LEU A 110 9.07 -13.29 5.82
CA LEU A 110 7.91 -13.99 6.37
C LEU A 110 7.37 -14.94 5.29
N GLY A 111 7.33 -16.23 5.61
CA GLY A 111 6.86 -17.26 4.70
C GLY A 111 5.72 -18.07 5.29
N ALA A 112 4.84 -18.56 4.42
CA ALA A 112 3.82 -19.54 4.76
C ALA A 112 4.08 -20.85 4.03
N SER A 113 4.01 -21.97 4.74
CA SER A 113 4.11 -23.29 4.11
C SER A 113 2.88 -23.56 3.23
N VAL A 114 3.01 -24.47 2.27
CA VAL A 114 1.85 -25.04 1.56
C VAL A 114 1.32 -26.34 2.18
N ASP A 115 2.07 -26.90 3.13
CA ASP A 115 1.69 -28.12 3.86
C ASP A 115 2.12 -28.05 5.33
N ALA A 116 1.30 -28.63 6.21
CA ALA A 116 1.52 -28.61 7.66
C ALA A 116 2.85 -29.27 8.11
N GLU A 117 3.36 -30.22 7.32
CA GLU A 117 4.56 -30.99 7.64
C GLU A 117 5.84 -30.42 7.00
N LEU A 118 5.76 -29.28 6.27
CA LEU A 118 6.93 -28.66 5.63
C LEU A 118 7.73 -29.62 4.75
N THR A 119 7.04 -30.53 4.05
CA THR A 119 7.62 -31.72 3.42
C THR A 119 8.75 -31.37 2.45
N LYS A 120 8.50 -30.40 1.56
CA LYS A 120 9.50 -29.97 0.55
C LYS A 120 10.72 -29.29 1.18
N LEU A 121 10.53 -28.55 2.28
CA LEU A 121 11.63 -27.93 3.01
C LEU A 121 12.51 -29.01 3.65
N GLN A 122 11.90 -30.01 4.29
CA GLN A 122 12.63 -31.14 4.88
C GLN A 122 13.44 -31.91 3.82
N GLU A 123 12.83 -32.25 2.68
CA GLU A 123 13.53 -32.91 1.57
C GLU A 123 14.75 -32.13 1.07
N LYS A 124 14.63 -30.80 0.99
CA LYS A 124 15.72 -29.92 0.54
C LYS A 124 16.85 -29.87 1.57
N ILE A 125 16.52 -29.85 2.85
CA ILE A 125 17.49 -29.91 3.95
C ILE A 125 18.21 -31.26 3.95
N GLU A 126 17.50 -32.37 3.73
CA GLU A 126 18.10 -33.71 3.65
C GLU A 126 19.06 -33.84 2.47
N LYS A 127 18.65 -33.37 1.29
CA LYS A 127 19.55 -33.27 0.13
C LYS A 127 20.76 -32.40 0.41
N PHE A 128 20.61 -31.33 1.19
CA PHE A 128 21.74 -30.49 1.58
C PHE A 128 22.71 -31.22 2.51
N ILE A 129 22.21 -31.93 3.52
CA ILE A 129 23.03 -32.75 4.45
C ILE A 129 23.76 -33.87 3.69
N ALA A 130 23.08 -34.52 2.73
CA ALA A 130 23.64 -35.57 1.90
C ALA A 130 24.52 -35.05 0.75
N GLU A 131 24.71 -33.72 0.63
CA GLU A 131 25.45 -33.05 -0.45
C GLU A 131 24.95 -33.38 -1.87
N GLU A 132 23.65 -33.67 -1.99
CA GLU A 132 23.00 -34.03 -3.25
C GLU A 132 22.56 -32.81 -4.08
N HIS A 133 22.29 -33.08 -5.36
CA HIS A 133 21.76 -32.06 -6.27
C HIS A 133 20.43 -31.49 -5.77
N GLY A 134 20.30 -30.17 -5.82
CA GLY A 134 19.06 -29.46 -5.44
C GLY A 134 18.98 -29.01 -3.97
N GLY A 135 19.94 -29.37 -3.10
CA GLY A 135 20.04 -28.89 -1.71
C GLY A 135 20.90 -27.62 -1.53
N GLY A 136 21.73 -27.24 -2.51
CA GLY A 136 22.76 -26.22 -2.34
C GLY A 136 22.28 -24.78 -2.05
N LYS A 137 20.98 -24.48 -2.15
CA LYS A 137 20.38 -23.21 -1.74
C LYS A 137 20.10 -23.12 -0.23
N VAL A 138 20.01 -24.26 0.48
CA VAL A 138 19.83 -24.32 1.94
C VAL A 138 20.98 -23.61 2.68
N ALA A 139 22.19 -23.64 2.13
CA ALA A 139 23.35 -22.93 2.71
C ALA A 139 23.12 -21.40 2.86
N GLU A 140 22.26 -20.83 2.02
CA GLU A 140 21.92 -19.41 2.04
C GLU A 140 20.73 -19.10 2.98
N ILE A 141 20.08 -20.13 3.55
CA ILE A 141 19.10 -19.97 4.63
C ILE A 141 19.86 -19.99 5.95
N TRP A 142 19.94 -18.83 6.59
CA TRP A 142 20.75 -18.56 7.78
C TRP A 142 20.06 -18.85 9.10
N GLU A 143 18.73 -18.80 9.13
CA GLU A 143 17.93 -19.15 10.29
C GLU A 143 16.48 -19.39 9.91
N ILE A 144 15.81 -20.26 10.65
CA ILE A 144 14.36 -20.32 10.70
C ILE A 144 14.02 -19.95 12.14
N LEU A 145 13.34 -18.83 12.30
CA LEU A 145 13.05 -18.24 13.59
C LEU A 145 11.86 -18.97 14.22
N GLU A 146 12.07 -19.48 15.43
CA GLU A 146 11.10 -20.27 16.19
C GLU A 146 10.24 -19.37 17.09
N GLY A 147 8.93 -19.62 17.15
CA GLY A 147 8.02 -19.00 18.11
C GLY A 147 7.01 -18.01 17.52
N LYS A 148 5.79 -18.06 18.06
CA LYS A 148 4.56 -17.40 17.56
C LYS A 148 4.56 -15.87 17.59
N PHE A 149 5.49 -15.23 18.30
CA PHE A 149 5.48 -13.79 18.51
C PHE A 149 6.60 -13.06 17.77
N GLN A 150 7.50 -13.80 17.10
CA GLN A 150 8.66 -13.19 16.46
C GLN A 150 8.28 -12.45 15.17
N HIS A 151 7.13 -12.73 14.55
CA HIS A 151 6.67 -11.99 13.38
C HIS A 151 5.92 -10.69 13.71
N LEU A 152 5.46 -10.51 14.97
CA LEU A 152 4.63 -9.36 15.36
C LEU A 152 5.31 -8.02 15.06
N GLU A 153 6.62 -7.91 15.30
CA GLU A 153 7.38 -6.69 15.07
C GLU A 153 7.43 -6.27 13.58
N TYR A 154 7.14 -7.21 12.68
CA TYR A 154 7.19 -6.99 11.23
C TYR A 154 5.81 -6.75 10.60
N ILE A 155 4.75 -7.30 11.21
CA ILE A 155 3.38 -7.15 10.69
C ILE A 155 2.59 -6.06 11.41
N LEU A 156 2.87 -5.78 12.68
CA LEU A 156 2.15 -4.75 13.43
C LEU A 156 2.72 -3.36 13.15
N SER A 157 1.83 -2.35 13.15
CA SER A 157 2.28 -0.96 13.25
C SER A 157 3.11 -0.75 14.53
N PRO A 158 4.08 0.18 14.55
CA PRO A 158 4.83 0.50 15.77
C PRO A 158 3.92 0.93 16.93
N ASP A 159 2.86 1.67 16.64
CA ASP A 159 1.87 2.15 17.63
C ASP A 159 1.04 1.00 18.22
N LEU A 160 0.71 -0.01 17.41
CA LEU A 160 -0.05 -1.18 17.84
C LEU A 160 0.83 -2.13 18.64
N LEU A 161 2.06 -2.37 18.15
CA LEU A 161 3.06 -3.18 18.82
C LEU A 161 3.35 -2.65 20.23
N ALA A 162 3.52 -1.33 20.38
CA ALA A 162 3.79 -0.70 21.68
C ALA A 162 2.65 -0.88 22.70
N ARG A 163 1.42 -1.17 22.23
CA ARG A 163 0.23 -1.36 23.05
C ARG A 163 -0.28 -2.79 23.03
N TRP A 164 0.45 -3.72 22.40
CA TRP A 164 -0.01 -5.08 22.14
C TRP A 164 -0.40 -5.80 23.44
N ASP A 165 0.44 -5.73 24.46
CA ASP A 165 0.19 -6.35 25.77
C ASP A 165 -0.94 -5.66 26.57
N GLN A 166 -1.37 -4.48 26.14
CA GLN A 166 -2.42 -3.68 26.80
C GLN A 166 -3.78 -3.80 26.10
N ILE A 167 -3.87 -4.56 25.02
CA ILE A 167 -5.15 -4.86 24.36
C ILE A 167 -6.08 -5.52 25.39
N LEU A 168 -7.36 -5.13 25.40
CA LEU A 168 -8.35 -5.73 26.30
C LEU A 168 -9.20 -6.68 25.50
N ASP A 169 -9.34 -7.92 25.99
CA ASP A 169 -9.98 -9.00 25.24
C ASP A 169 -11.40 -8.66 24.77
N ASP A 170 -12.19 -7.99 25.62
CA ASP A 170 -13.58 -7.62 25.35
C ASP A 170 -13.74 -6.26 24.66
N HIS A 171 -12.67 -5.48 24.49
CA HIS A 171 -12.75 -4.19 23.82
C HIS A 171 -12.79 -4.36 22.31
N ILE A 172 -13.58 -3.53 21.62
CA ILE A 172 -13.68 -3.55 20.15
C ILE A 172 -12.64 -2.60 19.57
N TYR A 173 -11.86 -3.11 18.62
CA TYR A 173 -10.84 -2.38 17.90
C TYR A 173 -11.21 -2.26 16.42
N ILE A 174 -10.87 -1.12 15.82
CA ILE A 174 -10.95 -0.91 14.37
C ILE A 174 -9.54 -0.95 13.80
N VAL A 175 -9.30 -1.93 12.94
CA VAL A 175 -7.98 -2.20 12.35
C VAL A 175 -8.08 -2.43 10.86
N ASP A 176 -7.03 -2.06 10.15
CA ASP A 176 -6.84 -2.38 8.74
C ASP A 176 -5.89 -3.59 8.66
N ILE A 177 -6.34 -4.64 7.97
CA ILE A 177 -5.64 -5.91 7.82
C ILE A 177 -5.30 -6.11 6.34
N SER A 178 -4.05 -6.47 6.05
CA SER A 178 -3.62 -6.81 4.68
C SER A 178 -3.22 -8.28 4.58
N ILE A 179 -3.75 -8.94 3.55
CA ILE A 179 -3.61 -10.37 3.27
C ILE A 179 -2.88 -10.57 1.94
N ALA A 180 -1.80 -11.36 1.95
CA ALA A 180 -1.06 -11.67 0.74
C ALA A 180 -1.85 -12.64 -0.16
N CYS A 181 -1.67 -12.56 -1.48
CA CYS A 181 -2.34 -13.38 -2.52
C CYS A 181 -1.36 -13.86 -3.62
N VAL A 182 -0.06 -13.93 -3.34
CA VAL A 182 0.99 -14.23 -4.33
C VAL A 182 1.02 -15.72 -4.71
N GLY A 183 0.84 -16.61 -3.73
CA GLY A 183 0.97 -18.05 -3.93
C GLY A 183 2.39 -18.50 -4.26
N LEU A 184 2.52 -19.76 -4.70
CA LEU A 184 3.79 -20.29 -5.22
C LEU A 184 4.10 -19.82 -6.65
N ASN A 185 3.12 -19.29 -7.38
CA ASN A 185 3.23 -18.99 -8.80
C ASN A 185 3.40 -17.49 -9.03
N SER A 186 4.58 -16.94 -8.73
CA SER A 186 4.89 -15.55 -9.09
C SER A 186 6.01 -15.46 -10.10
N LYS A 187 5.63 -15.16 -11.35
CA LYS A 187 6.39 -14.33 -12.31
C LYS A 187 5.68 -14.39 -13.66
N PHE A 188 5.29 -13.23 -14.17
CA PHE A 188 5.10 -13.08 -15.60
C PHE A 188 6.46 -13.23 -16.28
N SER A 189 6.55 -14.06 -17.32
CA SER A 189 7.72 -14.04 -18.18
C SER A 189 7.80 -12.71 -18.92
N ASP A 190 9.00 -12.24 -19.25
CA ASP A 190 9.18 -11.05 -20.08
C ASP A 190 8.38 -11.13 -21.38
N TYR A 191 7.84 -9.99 -21.81
CA TYR A 191 7.18 -9.90 -23.11
C TYR A 191 8.13 -10.36 -24.22
N PRO A 192 7.73 -11.29 -25.11
CA PRO A 192 8.60 -11.83 -26.14
C PRO A 192 9.14 -10.71 -27.04
N ARG A 193 10.46 -10.71 -27.29
CA ARG A 193 11.08 -9.80 -28.26
C ARG A 193 11.22 -10.49 -29.61
N GLN A 194 10.90 -9.77 -30.67
CA GLN A 194 11.18 -10.21 -32.04
C GLN A 194 12.69 -10.10 -32.29
N LYS A 195 13.30 -11.13 -32.85
CA LYS A 195 14.70 -11.07 -33.32
C LYS A 195 14.75 -10.50 -34.73
N GLU A 196 15.86 -9.86 -35.08
CA GLU A 196 16.07 -9.11 -36.34
C GLU A 196 15.79 -9.92 -37.63
N ASN A 197 15.84 -11.26 -37.57
CA ASN A 197 15.54 -12.19 -38.67
C ASN A 197 14.53 -13.29 -38.29
N GLU A 198 13.67 -13.05 -37.29
CA GLU A 198 12.65 -14.03 -36.89
C GLU A 198 11.43 -13.98 -37.80
N ASP A 199 11.07 -15.15 -38.35
CA ASP A 199 9.83 -15.39 -39.08
C ASP A 199 8.60 -14.81 -38.32
N PRO A 200 7.80 -13.93 -38.96
CA PRO A 200 6.62 -13.32 -38.35
C PRO A 200 5.64 -14.34 -37.75
N GLU A 201 5.42 -15.50 -38.38
CA GLU A 201 4.51 -16.52 -37.85
C GLU A 201 5.08 -17.19 -36.58
N ARG A 202 6.39 -17.42 -36.55
CA ARG A 202 7.08 -17.90 -35.34
C ARG A 202 6.99 -16.88 -34.21
N TYR A 203 7.14 -15.59 -34.49
CA TYR A 203 7.01 -14.54 -33.48
C TYR A 203 5.56 -14.41 -32.97
N ALA A 204 4.57 -14.46 -33.87
CA ALA A 204 3.15 -14.49 -33.49
C ALA A 204 2.83 -15.69 -32.57
N ARG A 205 3.36 -16.88 -32.86
CA ARG A 205 3.22 -18.06 -31.98
C ARG A 205 3.86 -17.87 -30.61
N LYS A 206 4.98 -17.15 -30.50
CA LYS A 206 5.58 -16.81 -29.19
C LYS A 206 4.69 -15.87 -28.40
N ILE A 207 4.14 -14.84 -29.04
CA ILE A 207 3.19 -13.91 -28.41
C ILE A 207 1.97 -14.68 -27.92
N ALA A 208 1.34 -15.50 -28.76
CA ALA A 208 0.18 -16.30 -28.37
C ALA A 208 0.47 -17.21 -27.15
N ARG A 209 1.61 -17.90 -27.12
CA ARG A 209 2.02 -18.72 -25.96
C ARG A 209 2.31 -17.90 -24.70
N TRP A 210 2.82 -16.68 -24.86
CA TRP A 210 3.06 -15.78 -23.74
C TRP A 210 1.74 -15.25 -23.18
N THR A 211 0.84 -14.77 -24.06
CA THR A 211 -0.49 -14.27 -23.71
C THR A 211 -1.29 -15.36 -22.99
N ASN A 212 -1.36 -16.57 -23.54
CA ASN A 212 -2.07 -17.68 -22.90
C ASN A 212 -1.53 -17.99 -21.49
N ARG A 213 -0.20 -18.00 -21.30
CA ARG A 213 0.40 -18.24 -19.98
C ARG A 213 0.14 -17.09 -19.01
N ARG A 214 0.21 -15.84 -19.48
CA ARG A 214 -0.14 -14.66 -18.68
C ARG A 214 -1.59 -14.73 -18.22
N ASP A 215 -2.51 -15.02 -19.14
CA ASP A 215 -3.94 -15.06 -18.83
C ASP A 215 -4.28 -16.22 -17.89
N GLN A 216 -3.62 -17.38 -18.03
CA GLN A 216 -3.70 -18.47 -17.05
C GLN A 216 -3.18 -18.05 -15.67
N THR A 217 -2.05 -17.37 -15.59
CA THR A 217 -1.48 -16.88 -14.31
C THR A 217 -2.44 -15.90 -13.63
N LEU A 218 -3.05 -14.98 -14.40
CA LEU A 218 -4.05 -14.04 -13.88
C LEU A 218 -5.29 -14.77 -13.35
N GLN A 219 -5.75 -15.83 -14.02
CA GLN A 219 -6.87 -16.65 -13.54
C GLN A 219 -6.52 -17.40 -12.25
N GLU A 220 -5.31 -17.93 -12.14
CA GLU A 220 -4.83 -18.60 -10.92
C GLU A 220 -4.76 -17.62 -9.74
N TRP A 221 -4.24 -16.41 -9.95
CA TRP A 221 -4.21 -15.37 -8.93
C TRP A 221 -5.61 -14.93 -8.50
N ALA A 222 -6.51 -14.67 -9.46
CA ALA A 222 -7.89 -14.30 -9.16
C ALA A 222 -8.61 -15.39 -8.34
N ARG A 223 -8.35 -16.66 -8.62
CA ARG A 223 -8.88 -17.78 -7.86
C ARG A 223 -8.30 -17.84 -6.45
N LEU A 224 -6.97 -17.78 -6.31
CA LEU A 224 -6.31 -17.78 -5.01
C LEU A 224 -6.77 -16.61 -4.14
N GLN A 225 -6.91 -15.43 -4.74
CA GLN A 225 -7.41 -14.25 -4.09
C GLN A 225 -8.84 -14.46 -3.60
N LEU A 226 -9.75 -14.97 -4.44
CA LEU A 226 -11.12 -15.27 -4.05
C LEU A 226 -11.20 -16.33 -2.94
N ASP A 227 -10.40 -17.39 -3.02
CA ASP A 227 -10.34 -18.42 -1.98
C ASP A 227 -9.90 -17.80 -0.63
N ARG A 228 -8.90 -16.91 -0.64
CA ARG A 228 -8.42 -16.20 0.56
C ARG A 228 -9.39 -15.16 1.10
N GLU A 229 -10.07 -14.45 0.24
CA GLU A 229 -11.12 -13.50 0.65
C GLU A 229 -12.22 -14.25 1.41
N ASN A 230 -12.70 -15.35 0.85
CA ASN A 230 -13.69 -16.20 1.51
C ASN A 230 -13.15 -16.74 2.84
N ASP A 231 -11.96 -17.34 2.85
CA ASP A 231 -11.38 -17.91 4.07
C ASP A 231 -11.19 -16.84 5.16
N PHE A 232 -10.71 -15.66 4.79
CA PHE A 232 -10.53 -14.53 5.71
C PHE A 232 -11.87 -14.00 6.23
N GLU A 233 -12.87 -13.82 5.36
CA GLU A 233 -14.21 -13.38 5.75
C GLU A 233 -14.86 -14.33 6.76
N HIS A 234 -14.81 -15.64 6.49
CA HIS A 234 -15.36 -16.64 7.40
C HIS A 234 -14.63 -16.60 8.74
N PHE A 235 -13.29 -16.56 8.72
CA PHE A 235 -12.50 -16.54 9.94
C PHE A 235 -12.75 -15.30 10.81
N VAL A 236 -12.83 -14.11 10.20
CA VAL A 236 -13.16 -12.87 10.93
C VAL A 236 -14.56 -12.94 11.54
N ARG A 237 -15.56 -13.45 10.81
CA ARG A 237 -16.93 -13.59 11.31
C ARG A 237 -17.02 -14.60 12.46
N ASP A 238 -16.30 -15.71 12.37
CA ASP A 238 -16.25 -16.73 13.44
C ASP A 238 -15.57 -16.19 14.71
N LEU A 239 -14.67 -15.21 14.58
CA LEU A 239 -14.11 -14.45 15.70
C LEU A 239 -15.04 -13.36 16.24
N GLY A 240 -16.26 -13.23 15.70
CA GLY A 240 -17.23 -12.20 16.05
C GLY A 240 -16.88 -10.81 15.52
N GLY A 241 -15.99 -10.73 14.53
CA GLY A 241 -15.62 -9.48 13.85
C GLY A 241 -16.64 -9.09 12.78
N ASN A 242 -16.65 -7.80 12.43
CA ASN A 242 -17.50 -7.21 11.40
C ASN A 242 -16.66 -6.43 10.39
N PHE A 243 -17.08 -6.48 9.13
CA PHE A 243 -16.50 -5.70 8.05
C PHE A 243 -17.18 -4.33 7.98
N LEU A 244 -16.40 -3.27 7.82
CA LEU A 244 -16.95 -1.92 7.66
C LEU A 244 -17.23 -1.64 6.18
N LEU A 245 -18.48 -1.88 5.77
CA LEU A 245 -18.95 -1.67 4.40
C LEU A 245 -19.22 -0.18 4.11
N LEU A 246 -18.86 0.27 2.91
CA LEU A 246 -19.14 1.63 2.43
C LEU A 246 -20.49 1.77 1.70
N GLY A 247 -21.20 0.67 1.41
CA GLY A 247 -22.55 0.70 0.85
C GLY A 247 -23.22 -0.67 0.72
N ASP A 248 -24.51 -0.68 0.35
CA ASP A 248 -25.35 -1.89 0.19
C ASP A 248 -25.28 -2.51 -1.22
N HIS A 249 -24.38 -2.03 -2.09
CA HIS A 249 -24.49 -2.27 -3.55
C HIS A 249 -23.51 -3.29 -4.13
N ASP A 250 -22.51 -3.74 -3.38
CA ASP A 250 -21.56 -4.79 -3.79
C ASP A 250 -21.15 -5.62 -2.57
N ASP A 251 -21.25 -6.94 -2.67
CA ASP A 251 -20.89 -7.89 -1.61
C ASP A 251 -19.39 -7.77 -1.22
N ARG A 252 -18.57 -7.17 -2.09
CA ARG A 252 -17.13 -6.95 -1.89
C ARG A 252 -16.74 -5.52 -1.54
N SER A 253 -17.69 -4.65 -1.21
CA SER A 253 -17.50 -3.25 -0.78
C SER A 253 -16.89 -3.09 0.63
N HIS A 254 -16.00 -4.00 1.00
CA HIS A 254 -15.19 -3.91 2.21
C HIS A 254 -13.71 -4.27 1.93
N LEU A 255 -13.36 -4.54 0.67
CA LEU A 255 -12.04 -5.00 0.26
C LEU A 255 -11.41 -4.03 -0.74
N ALA A 256 -10.20 -3.57 -0.43
CA ALA A 256 -9.33 -2.93 -1.41
C ALA A 256 -8.44 -4.00 -2.05
N LEU A 257 -8.56 -4.15 -3.37
CA LEU A 257 -8.01 -5.27 -4.13
C LEU A 257 -6.78 -4.84 -4.93
N LEU A 258 -5.66 -5.48 -4.67
CA LEU A 258 -4.43 -5.37 -5.45
C LEU A 258 -4.16 -6.69 -6.17
N PRO A 259 -3.31 -6.70 -7.21
CA PRO A 259 -3.03 -7.93 -7.97
C PRO A 259 -2.42 -9.08 -7.15
N ASP A 260 -1.73 -8.75 -6.06
CA ASP A 260 -0.94 -9.68 -5.25
C ASP A 260 -1.38 -9.74 -3.78
N SER A 261 -2.41 -8.98 -3.41
CA SER A 261 -2.89 -8.83 -2.04
C SER A 261 -4.27 -8.18 -2.01
N PHE A 262 -4.95 -8.28 -0.87
CA PHE A 262 -6.09 -7.42 -0.57
C PHE A 262 -5.96 -6.88 0.85
N SER A 263 -6.71 -5.83 1.14
CA SER A 263 -6.79 -5.28 2.48
C SER A 263 -8.22 -4.90 2.84
N SER A 264 -8.53 -4.91 4.13
CA SER A 264 -9.86 -4.62 4.63
C SER A 264 -9.81 -3.91 5.97
N ARG A 265 -10.80 -3.06 6.22
CA ARG A 265 -11.06 -2.50 7.55
C ARG A 265 -12.11 -3.32 8.28
N ILE A 266 -11.76 -3.79 9.47
CA ILE A 266 -12.63 -4.61 10.32
C ILE A 266 -12.78 -4.03 11.72
N GLU A 267 -13.92 -4.31 12.34
CA GLU A 267 -14.15 -4.17 13.78
C GLU A 267 -14.05 -5.56 14.41
N ILE A 268 -13.21 -5.71 15.44
CA ILE A 268 -12.99 -7.02 16.08
C ILE A 268 -12.68 -6.85 17.57
N SER A 269 -13.04 -7.85 18.38
CA SER A 269 -12.67 -7.89 19.80
C SER A 269 -11.15 -8.00 19.97
N GLY A 270 -10.60 -7.54 21.10
CA GLY A 270 -9.18 -7.69 21.40
C GLY A 270 -8.73 -9.14 21.40
N LYS A 271 -9.59 -10.06 21.90
CA LYS A 271 -9.35 -11.51 21.82
C LYS A 271 -9.26 -11.98 20.37
N GLY A 272 -10.22 -11.58 19.54
CA GLY A 272 -10.24 -11.91 18.11
C GLY A 272 -9.05 -11.33 17.35
N LEU A 273 -8.65 -10.10 17.66
CA LEU A 273 -7.48 -9.44 17.06
C LEU A 273 -6.19 -10.21 17.33
N ARG A 274 -5.96 -10.62 18.58
CA ARG A 274 -4.80 -11.45 18.94
C ARG A 274 -4.81 -12.77 18.19
N ASP A 275 -5.98 -13.40 18.10
CA ASP A 275 -6.11 -14.67 17.44
C ASP A 275 -5.83 -14.57 15.94
N LEU A 276 -6.38 -13.54 15.29
CA LEU A 276 -6.18 -13.24 13.88
C LEU A 276 -4.70 -13.04 13.54
N VAL A 277 -4.05 -12.14 14.27
CA VAL A 277 -2.64 -11.78 14.05
C VAL A 277 -1.68 -12.95 14.31
N THR A 278 -1.99 -13.79 15.30
CA THR A 278 -1.09 -14.86 15.72
C THR A 278 -1.25 -16.11 14.86
N ASN A 279 -2.46 -16.39 14.36
CA ASN A 279 -2.79 -17.69 13.80
C ASN A 279 -3.21 -17.68 12.32
N TYR A 280 -3.54 -16.52 11.73
CA TYR A 280 -3.86 -16.46 10.31
C TYR A 280 -2.59 -16.27 9.46
N PRO A 281 -2.19 -17.25 8.63
CA PRO A 281 -0.84 -17.34 8.08
C PRO A 281 -0.49 -16.32 6.99
N TYR A 282 -1.50 -15.68 6.40
CA TYR A 282 -1.34 -14.81 5.23
C TYR A 282 -1.35 -13.31 5.58
N VAL A 283 -1.46 -12.96 6.88
CA VAL A 283 -1.37 -11.57 7.33
C VAL A 283 0.06 -11.08 7.18
N PHE A 284 0.23 -9.97 6.46
CA PHE A 284 1.54 -9.29 6.36
C PHE A 284 1.54 -7.89 6.97
N GLU A 285 0.36 -7.37 7.32
CA GLU A 285 0.21 -6.04 7.90
C GLU A 285 -1.07 -5.96 8.72
N VAL A 286 -0.94 -5.38 9.92
CA VAL A 286 -2.05 -4.95 10.77
C VAL A 286 -1.73 -3.58 11.34
N ILE A 287 -2.61 -2.62 11.03
CA ILE A 287 -2.51 -1.27 11.55
C ILE A 287 -3.80 -0.84 12.20
N GLU A 288 -3.70 0.08 13.14
CA GLU A 288 -4.87 0.82 13.59
C GLU A 288 -5.40 1.70 12.46
N ARG A 289 -6.68 2.05 12.56
CA ARG A 289 -7.31 2.99 11.63
C ARG A 289 -6.43 4.21 11.36
N GLU A 290 -6.23 4.50 10.09
CA GLU A 290 -5.42 5.63 9.69
C GLU A 290 -6.05 6.96 10.14
N GLN A 291 -5.27 7.80 10.82
CA GLN A 291 -5.67 9.16 11.17
C GLN A 291 -5.01 10.15 10.22
N VAL A 292 -5.69 11.27 9.92
CA VAL A 292 -5.13 12.35 9.11
C VAL A 292 -4.33 13.29 10.01
N ALA A 293 -3.09 13.59 9.61
CA ALA A 293 -2.26 14.56 10.34
C ALA A 293 -2.34 15.94 9.70
N GLU A 294 -3.40 16.66 10.03
CA GLU A 294 -3.48 18.10 9.77
C GLU A 294 -3.60 18.88 11.08
N PRO A 295 -2.59 19.69 11.44
CA PRO A 295 -2.77 20.66 12.50
C PRO A 295 -3.74 21.74 12.01
N LEU A 296 -4.82 21.98 12.76
CA LEU A 296 -5.66 23.17 12.59
C LEU A 296 -4.75 24.40 12.80
N ILE A 297 -4.41 25.09 11.71
CA ILE A 297 -3.67 26.35 11.81
C ILE A 297 -4.69 27.43 12.09
N GLU A 298 -4.78 27.88 13.34
CA GLU A 298 -5.45 29.13 13.67
C GLU A 298 -4.78 30.26 12.88
N ARG A 299 -5.53 30.88 11.96
CA ARG A 299 -5.09 32.10 11.28
C ARG A 299 -6.02 33.23 11.65
N THR A 300 -5.41 34.34 12.04
CA THR A 300 -6.10 35.61 12.22
C THR A 300 -6.66 36.06 10.88
N LEU A 301 -7.98 36.16 10.77
CA LEU A 301 -8.66 36.71 9.60
C LEU A 301 -8.33 38.20 9.53
N GLU A 302 -7.50 38.59 8.55
CA GLU A 302 -7.38 40.01 8.20
C GLU A 302 -8.69 40.47 7.55
N THR A 303 -9.14 41.68 7.94
CA THR A 303 -10.35 42.32 7.43
C THR A 303 -10.38 42.36 5.90
N PRO A 304 -11.52 42.08 5.25
CA PRO A 304 -11.59 42.00 3.80
C PRO A 304 -11.34 43.37 3.18
N ASP A 305 -10.23 43.47 2.45
CA ASP A 305 -9.96 44.51 1.47
C ASP A 305 -11.08 44.50 0.39
N GLN A 306 -11.41 45.64 -0.22
CA GLN A 306 -12.43 45.68 -1.28
C GLN A 306 -12.00 44.86 -2.51
N PHE A 307 -12.55 43.66 -2.68
CA PHE A 307 -12.33 42.81 -3.85
C PHE A 307 -13.34 43.14 -4.97
N SER A 308 -12.85 43.65 -6.10
CA SER A 308 -13.65 43.90 -7.33
C SER A 308 -13.27 42.95 -8.47
N PHE A 309 -13.02 41.69 -8.12
CA PHE A 309 -12.67 40.62 -9.05
C PHE A 309 -13.87 39.72 -9.37
N ASN A 310 -14.01 39.34 -10.64
CA ASN A 310 -15.01 38.40 -11.15
C ASN A 310 -14.35 37.21 -11.85
N LEU A 311 -14.77 36.00 -11.47
CA LEU A 311 -14.39 34.76 -12.14
C LEU A 311 -15.44 34.42 -13.20
N ASP A 312 -15.00 34.12 -14.42
CA ASP A 312 -15.85 33.54 -15.47
C ASP A 312 -15.72 32.01 -15.48
N PRO A 313 -16.79 31.28 -15.88
CA PRO A 313 -16.75 29.82 -15.97
C PRO A 313 -15.64 29.38 -16.95
N PRO A 314 -15.01 28.23 -16.69
CA PRO A 314 -14.02 27.68 -17.59
C PRO A 314 -14.65 27.30 -18.93
N SER A 315 -13.82 27.05 -19.94
CA SER A 315 -14.31 26.50 -21.22
C SER A 315 -15.02 25.16 -20.97
N PRO A 316 -16.08 24.81 -21.74
CA PRO A 316 -16.67 23.46 -21.68
C PRO A 316 -15.65 22.34 -21.96
N LEU A 317 -14.58 22.64 -22.71
CA LEU A 317 -13.48 21.72 -23.00
C LEU A 317 -12.28 21.87 -22.05
N ALA A 318 -12.40 22.69 -21.00
CA ALA A 318 -11.35 22.82 -20.00
C ALA A 318 -11.14 21.50 -19.25
N PRO A 319 -9.91 21.23 -18.77
CA PRO A 319 -9.65 20.04 -17.97
C PRO A 319 -10.50 20.03 -16.70
N LYS A 320 -10.84 18.83 -16.24
CA LYS A 320 -11.52 18.59 -14.96
C LYS A 320 -10.49 18.12 -13.94
N ILE A 321 -10.56 18.66 -12.73
CA ILE A 321 -9.71 18.28 -11.61
C ILE A 321 -10.61 17.84 -10.46
N CYS A 322 -10.50 16.58 -10.06
CA CYS A 322 -11.19 16.05 -8.89
C CYS A 322 -10.40 16.39 -7.62
N ILE A 323 -11.06 17.02 -6.66
CA ILE A 323 -10.52 17.39 -5.36
C ILE A 323 -11.02 16.38 -4.34
N VAL A 324 -10.13 15.48 -3.90
CA VAL A 324 -10.42 14.48 -2.85
C VAL A 324 -10.03 15.09 -1.50
N ASP A 325 -11.01 15.58 -0.75
CA ASP A 325 -10.78 16.43 0.43
C ASP A 325 -12.00 16.52 1.38
N SER A 326 -12.11 17.57 2.22
CA SER A 326 -13.21 17.78 3.18
C SER A 326 -14.52 18.29 2.60
N GLY A 327 -14.59 18.43 1.28
CA GLY A 327 -15.69 19.06 0.56
C GLY A 327 -15.31 20.43 0.00
N ILE A 328 -16.26 21.10 -0.66
CA ILE A 328 -16.08 22.46 -1.17
C ILE A 328 -17.30 23.30 -0.77
N GLN A 329 -17.08 24.55 -0.36
CA GLN A 329 -18.14 25.56 -0.26
C GLN A 329 -18.58 25.98 -1.67
N GLU A 330 -19.49 25.22 -2.28
CA GLU A 330 -19.75 25.36 -3.72
C GLU A 330 -20.36 26.71 -4.12
N SER A 331 -21.07 27.37 -3.21
CA SER A 331 -21.61 28.72 -3.39
C SER A 331 -20.58 29.83 -3.21
N HIS A 332 -19.30 29.51 -2.98
CA HIS A 332 -18.26 30.51 -2.74
C HIS A 332 -18.07 31.42 -3.96
N ARG A 333 -18.11 32.75 -3.76
CA ARG A 333 -18.05 33.76 -4.83
C ARG A 333 -16.87 33.56 -5.80
N LEU A 334 -15.73 33.12 -5.28
CA LEU A 334 -14.51 32.89 -6.05
C LEU A 334 -14.39 31.46 -6.62
N LEU A 335 -15.36 30.58 -6.45
CA LEU A 335 -15.28 29.19 -6.93
C LEU A 335 -16.49 28.78 -7.76
N HIS A 336 -17.69 29.22 -7.39
CA HIS A 336 -18.97 28.67 -7.85
C HIS A 336 -19.11 28.49 -9.37
N VAL A 337 -18.61 29.44 -10.19
CA VAL A 337 -18.70 29.34 -11.66
C VAL A 337 -17.84 28.24 -12.27
N ALA A 338 -16.87 27.70 -11.52
CA ALA A 338 -15.92 26.70 -11.98
C ALA A 338 -16.17 25.31 -11.38
N ILE A 339 -17.21 25.15 -10.56
CA ILE A 339 -17.52 23.88 -9.91
C ILE A 339 -18.51 23.08 -10.76
N ASP A 340 -18.20 21.79 -10.93
CA ASP A 340 -19.09 20.79 -11.51
C ASP A 340 -20.06 20.27 -10.43
N SER A 341 -21.00 21.13 -10.00
CA SER A 341 -21.92 20.83 -8.90
C SER A 341 -22.82 19.64 -9.16
N ILE A 342 -23.14 19.35 -10.43
CA ILE A 342 -23.99 18.20 -10.81
C ILE A 342 -23.32 16.87 -10.42
N ASN A 343 -21.99 16.81 -10.48
CA ASN A 343 -21.21 15.61 -10.20
C ASN A 343 -20.49 15.66 -8.84
N SER A 344 -20.81 16.64 -8.01
CA SER A 344 -20.23 16.73 -6.67
C SER A 344 -20.86 15.67 -5.77
N ARG A 345 -20.02 15.00 -4.96
CA ARG A 345 -20.43 13.84 -4.17
C ARG A 345 -19.69 13.79 -2.84
N SER A 346 -20.31 13.12 -1.89
CA SER A 346 -19.71 12.78 -0.61
C SER A 346 -19.65 11.28 -0.45
N TRP A 347 -18.48 10.80 -0.02
CA TRP A 347 -18.19 9.40 0.28
C TRP A 347 -18.18 9.14 1.78
N ILE A 348 -18.55 10.12 2.59
CA ILE A 348 -18.72 9.95 4.03
C ILE A 348 -20.01 9.15 4.27
N PRO A 349 -19.93 8.02 5.00
CA PRO A 349 -21.10 7.22 5.33
C PRO A 349 -22.21 8.07 5.98
N TYR A 350 -23.45 7.87 5.52
CA TYR A 350 -24.64 8.62 5.95
C TYR A 350 -24.67 10.13 5.64
N GLU A 351 -23.68 10.64 4.89
CA GLU A 351 -23.60 12.03 4.45
C GLU A 351 -23.41 12.13 2.93
N THR A 352 -23.92 11.17 2.16
CA THR A 352 -23.66 11.05 0.70
C THR A 352 -24.25 12.20 -0.13
N ASP A 353 -25.27 12.87 0.40
CA ASP A 353 -25.92 14.06 -0.15
C ASP A 353 -25.27 15.39 0.30
N GLN A 354 -24.28 15.33 1.18
CA GLN A 354 -23.67 16.51 1.83
C GLN A 354 -22.25 16.73 1.32
N THR A 355 -22.12 17.53 0.26
CA THR A 355 -20.82 17.82 -0.39
C THR A 355 -20.09 19.04 0.18
N VAL A 356 -20.77 19.79 1.04
CA VAL A 356 -20.26 21.05 1.61
C VAL A 356 -19.08 20.81 2.54
N ASP A 357 -18.08 21.68 2.44
CA ASP A 357 -16.94 21.69 3.35
C ASP A 357 -17.33 22.17 4.75
N ARG A 358 -17.25 21.30 5.75
CA ARG A 358 -17.67 21.60 7.14
C ARG A 358 -16.52 21.94 8.07
N VAL A 359 -15.29 22.00 7.58
CA VAL A 359 -14.14 22.36 8.40
C VAL A 359 -14.21 23.84 8.76
N SER A 360 -13.95 24.17 10.03
CA SER A 360 -13.97 25.55 10.52
C SER A 360 -12.98 26.44 9.76
N ASP A 361 -13.20 27.76 9.84
CA ASP A 361 -12.31 28.78 9.25
C ASP A 361 -12.09 28.63 7.74
N GLY A 362 -13.20 28.42 7.03
CA GLY A 362 -13.24 28.49 5.57
C GLY A 362 -12.93 27.19 4.85
N GLY A 363 -12.83 26.06 5.56
CA GLY A 363 -12.82 24.74 4.93
C GLY A 363 -11.45 24.30 4.36
N HIS A 364 -11.01 23.06 4.59
CA HIS A 364 -9.74 22.58 4.02
C HIS A 364 -9.84 22.38 2.50
N GLY A 365 -10.79 21.55 2.04
CA GLY A 365 -11.01 21.29 0.63
C GLY A 365 -11.38 22.54 -0.18
N THR A 366 -12.07 23.50 0.43
CA THR A 366 -12.36 24.81 -0.18
C THR A 366 -11.08 25.63 -0.43
N ARG A 367 -10.13 25.63 0.52
CA ARG A 367 -8.83 26.27 0.35
C ARG A 367 -7.98 25.56 -0.71
N VAL A 368 -8.01 24.23 -0.73
CA VAL A 368 -7.34 23.41 -1.74
C VAL A 368 -7.88 23.71 -3.15
N ALA A 369 -9.20 23.73 -3.31
CA ALA A 369 -9.87 24.14 -4.55
C ALA A 369 -9.47 25.55 -5.00
N GLY A 370 -9.38 26.49 -4.06
CA GLY A 370 -8.87 27.84 -4.31
C GLY A 370 -7.43 27.83 -4.80
N ALA A 371 -6.54 27.06 -4.19
CA ALA A 371 -5.14 26.95 -4.61
C ALA A 371 -4.99 26.37 -6.04
N VAL A 372 -5.87 25.43 -6.42
CA VAL A 372 -5.92 24.88 -7.78
C VAL A 372 -6.35 25.93 -8.80
N LEU A 373 -7.39 26.72 -8.52
CA LEU A 373 -7.87 27.76 -9.45
C LEU A 373 -6.98 29.01 -9.48
N TYR A 374 -6.32 29.32 -8.37
CA TYR A 374 -5.54 30.54 -8.18
C TYR A 374 -4.10 30.21 -7.78
N PRO A 375 -3.31 29.57 -8.65
CA PRO A 375 -1.95 29.12 -8.32
C PRO A 375 -0.96 30.28 -8.05
N GLN A 376 -1.33 31.50 -8.43
CA GLN A 376 -0.55 32.74 -8.20
C GLN A 376 -1.25 33.68 -7.19
N GLY A 377 -2.22 33.18 -6.44
CA GLY A 377 -3.08 33.97 -5.55
C GLY A 377 -4.30 34.56 -6.26
N VAL A 378 -5.26 35.00 -5.45
CA VAL A 378 -6.52 35.58 -5.94
C VAL A 378 -6.28 37.02 -6.42
N PRO A 379 -6.60 37.36 -7.69
CA PRO A 379 -6.53 38.73 -8.16
C PRO A 379 -7.48 39.65 -7.37
N ARG A 380 -7.03 40.87 -7.04
CA ARG A 380 -7.84 41.83 -6.26
C ARG A 380 -8.93 42.51 -7.09
N THR A 381 -8.68 42.71 -8.38
CA THR A 381 -9.55 43.43 -9.32
C THR A 381 -9.58 42.76 -10.68
N GLY A 382 -10.63 43.01 -11.46
CA GLY A 382 -10.68 42.63 -12.88
C GLY A 382 -11.47 41.35 -13.13
N ARG A 383 -11.19 40.69 -14.26
CA ARG A 383 -11.93 39.51 -14.72
C ARG A 383 -10.97 38.45 -15.23
N GLN A 384 -11.19 37.19 -14.84
CA GLN A 384 -10.41 36.06 -15.32
C GLN A 384 -11.33 34.87 -15.59
N ARG A 385 -11.04 34.12 -16.64
CA ARG A 385 -11.67 32.82 -16.89
C ARG A 385 -10.99 31.74 -16.06
N ALA A 386 -11.78 30.90 -15.37
CA ALA A 386 -11.24 29.75 -14.68
C ALA A 386 -10.49 28.81 -15.64
N ILE A 387 -9.40 28.22 -15.15
CA ILE A 387 -8.49 27.40 -15.96
C ILE A 387 -8.97 25.95 -16.11
N CYS A 388 -9.84 25.49 -15.21
CA CYS A 388 -10.34 24.13 -15.14
C CYS A 388 -11.72 24.08 -14.47
N TRP A 389 -12.42 22.96 -14.66
CA TRP A 389 -13.55 22.58 -13.83
C TRP A 389 -13.06 21.88 -12.56
N LEU A 390 -13.66 22.21 -11.42
CA LEU A 390 -13.43 21.55 -10.14
C LEU A 390 -14.54 20.54 -9.87
N GLN A 391 -14.16 19.33 -9.50
CA GLN A 391 -15.07 18.29 -9.06
C GLN A 391 -14.84 18.01 -7.58
N ASN A 392 -15.92 17.95 -6.81
CA ASN A 392 -15.87 17.89 -5.37
C ASN A 392 -16.05 16.45 -4.87
N ALA A 393 -14.97 15.85 -4.35
CA ALA A 393 -14.99 14.54 -3.72
C ALA A 393 -14.76 14.62 -2.22
N ARG A 394 -15.85 14.67 -1.45
CA ARG A 394 -15.78 14.81 0.00
C ARG A 394 -15.54 13.47 0.69
N VAL A 395 -14.44 13.37 1.45
CA VAL A 395 -14.04 12.21 2.25
C VAL A 395 -13.69 12.57 3.72
N LEU A 396 -13.49 13.85 4.05
CA LEU A 396 -13.19 14.28 5.43
C LEU A 396 -14.39 14.92 6.13
N GLY A 397 -14.56 14.57 7.40
CA GLY A 397 -15.58 15.14 8.28
C GLY A 397 -15.29 16.59 8.70
N GLN A 398 -16.17 17.15 9.53
CA GLN A 398 -16.07 18.52 10.04
C GLN A 398 -14.76 18.81 10.81
N ASN A 399 -14.14 17.79 11.39
CA ASN A 399 -12.89 17.92 12.14
C ASN A 399 -11.64 17.73 11.24
N CYS A 400 -11.81 17.68 9.91
CA CYS A 400 -10.75 17.35 8.94
C CYS A 400 -10.12 15.96 9.19
N LEU A 401 -10.93 15.00 9.67
CA LEU A 401 -10.51 13.62 9.93
C LEU A 401 -11.30 12.66 9.05
N LEU A 402 -10.68 11.50 8.76
CA LEU A 402 -11.36 10.39 8.12
C LEU A 402 -12.37 9.77 9.10
N PRO A 403 -13.64 9.57 8.69
CA PRO A 403 -14.60 8.80 9.47
C PRO A 403 -14.11 7.37 9.72
N ASP A 404 -14.44 6.81 10.88
CA ASP A 404 -14.00 5.47 11.30
C ASP A 404 -14.36 4.38 10.27
N LYS A 405 -15.56 4.47 9.71
CA LYS A 405 -16.10 3.55 8.70
C LYS A 405 -15.58 3.80 7.28
N LEU A 406 -14.74 4.82 7.07
CA LEU A 406 -14.24 5.17 5.74
C LEU A 406 -12.82 4.61 5.54
N TYR A 407 -12.71 3.59 4.69
CA TYR A 407 -11.43 3.01 4.29
C TYR A 407 -10.96 3.61 2.97
N MET A 408 -9.93 4.47 3.03
CA MET A 408 -9.49 5.27 1.88
C MET A 408 -9.07 4.48 0.63
N PRO A 409 -8.32 3.35 0.74
CA PRO A 409 -7.96 2.57 -0.45
C PRO A 409 -9.20 2.15 -1.24
N GLU A 410 -10.22 1.65 -0.56
CA GLU A 410 -11.48 1.27 -1.21
C GLU A 410 -12.24 2.47 -1.79
N VAL A 411 -12.35 3.56 -1.02
CA VAL A 411 -13.05 4.77 -1.47
C VAL A 411 -12.41 5.38 -2.72
N LEU A 412 -11.07 5.36 -2.83
CA LEU A 412 -10.39 5.90 -4.01
C LEU A 412 -10.77 5.17 -5.28
N LYS A 413 -10.95 3.85 -5.22
CA LYS A 413 -11.46 3.08 -6.35
C LYS A 413 -12.82 3.60 -6.80
N TYR A 414 -13.76 3.79 -5.89
CA TYR A 414 -15.09 4.31 -6.23
C TYR A 414 -15.07 5.75 -6.75
N ILE A 415 -14.21 6.61 -6.18
CA ILE A 415 -14.00 7.98 -6.67
C ILE A 415 -13.49 7.95 -8.12
N VAL A 416 -12.50 7.11 -8.42
CA VAL A 416 -11.95 6.98 -9.77
C VAL A 416 -12.98 6.37 -10.72
N ASP A 417 -13.64 5.27 -10.35
CA ASP A 417 -14.67 4.63 -11.18
C ASP A 417 -15.78 5.63 -11.57
N PHE A 418 -16.18 6.50 -10.63
CA PHE A 418 -17.13 7.57 -10.91
C PHE A 418 -16.53 8.68 -11.80
N TYR A 419 -15.49 9.37 -11.35
CA TYR A 419 -15.00 10.57 -12.05
C TYR A 419 -14.21 10.27 -13.33
N HIS A 420 -13.40 9.22 -13.35
CA HIS A 420 -12.71 8.78 -14.54
C HIS A 420 -13.66 8.00 -15.45
N GLY A 421 -14.26 6.93 -14.94
CA GLY A 421 -15.05 5.99 -15.73
C GLY A 421 -16.30 6.62 -16.35
N GLN A 422 -16.98 7.53 -15.66
CA GLN A 422 -18.22 8.13 -16.15
C GLN A 422 -18.03 9.55 -16.69
N ILE A 423 -17.09 10.32 -16.13
CA ILE A 423 -16.97 11.76 -16.41
C ILE A 423 -15.69 12.12 -17.23
N GLY A 424 -14.80 11.15 -17.44
CA GLY A 424 -13.58 11.31 -18.24
C GLY A 424 -12.47 12.10 -17.54
N THR A 425 -12.52 12.20 -16.22
CA THR A 425 -11.56 12.94 -15.40
C THR A 425 -10.23 12.20 -15.35
N ARG A 426 -9.12 12.93 -15.48
CA ARG A 426 -7.76 12.35 -15.50
C ARG A 426 -6.83 12.94 -14.46
N ILE A 427 -7.24 13.98 -13.73
CA ILE A 427 -6.40 14.65 -12.73
C ILE A 427 -7.15 14.62 -11.39
N PHE A 428 -6.49 14.08 -10.38
CA PHE A 428 -7.00 13.96 -9.02
C PHE A 428 -6.02 14.67 -8.09
N ASN A 429 -6.49 15.64 -7.33
CA ASN A 429 -5.74 16.27 -6.26
C ASN A 429 -6.13 15.63 -4.94
N HIS A 430 -5.15 15.04 -4.27
CA HIS A 430 -5.31 14.32 -3.01
C HIS A 430 -4.42 14.97 -1.95
N SER A 431 -4.96 15.97 -1.27
CA SER A 431 -4.24 16.78 -0.28
C SER A 431 -4.44 16.30 1.16
N ILE A 432 -4.60 14.99 1.34
CA ILE A 432 -4.82 14.33 2.62
C ILE A 432 -3.67 13.37 2.86
N ASN A 433 -3.08 13.40 4.06
CA ASN A 433 -1.97 12.54 4.42
C ASN A 433 -2.22 11.80 5.73
N SER A 434 -1.72 10.57 5.80
CA SER A 434 -1.63 9.80 7.03
C SER A 434 -0.84 10.54 8.12
N SER A 435 -1.17 10.24 9.37
CA SER A 435 -0.46 10.59 10.59
C SER A 435 0.77 9.72 10.84
N ALA A 436 0.90 8.57 10.20
CA ALA A 436 2.08 7.73 10.24
C ALA A 436 3.13 8.19 9.19
N PRO A 437 4.44 7.94 9.44
CA PRO A 437 5.46 8.15 8.41
C PRO A 437 5.37 7.08 7.31
N CYS A 438 5.88 7.42 6.12
CA CYS A 438 6.00 6.47 5.02
C CYS A 438 6.94 5.31 5.36
N ARG A 439 6.51 4.08 5.05
CA ARG A 439 7.35 2.88 5.19
C ARG A 439 8.36 2.76 4.05
N ARG A 440 9.44 2.01 4.32
CA ARG A 440 10.55 1.80 3.36
C ARG A 440 10.60 0.41 2.75
N THR A 441 9.97 -0.56 3.41
CA THR A 441 9.93 -1.98 3.00
C THR A 441 8.86 -2.25 1.95
N TYR A 442 7.62 -1.82 2.20
CA TYR A 442 6.49 -1.98 1.28
C TYR A 442 5.57 -0.74 1.29
N MET A 443 4.75 -0.61 0.25
CA MET A 443 3.75 0.47 0.15
C MET A 443 2.57 0.16 1.08
N SER A 444 2.10 1.14 1.84
CA SER A 444 0.79 1.05 2.51
C SER A 444 -0.31 0.78 1.50
N ALA A 445 -1.40 0.12 1.90
CA ALA A 445 -2.57 -0.11 1.03
C ALA A 445 -3.05 1.17 0.32
N TRP A 446 -3.06 2.32 1.03
CA TRP A 446 -3.46 3.61 0.44
C TRP A 446 -2.54 4.07 -0.69
N ALA A 447 -1.22 4.03 -0.49
CA ALA A 447 -0.25 4.37 -1.52
C ALA A 447 -0.24 3.35 -2.68
N ALA A 448 -0.39 2.06 -2.39
CA ALA A 448 -0.44 1.00 -3.40
C ALA A 448 -1.68 1.16 -4.29
N GLU A 449 -2.83 1.50 -3.71
CA GLU A 449 -4.05 1.76 -4.48
C GLU A 449 -3.90 2.98 -5.39
N ILE A 450 -3.30 4.09 -4.92
CA ILE A 450 -3.04 5.26 -5.76
C ILE A 450 -2.14 4.89 -6.95
N ASP A 451 -1.07 4.12 -6.73
CA ASP A 451 -0.17 3.64 -7.79
C ASP A 451 -0.92 2.72 -8.77
N TYR A 452 -1.71 1.79 -8.25
CA TYR A 452 -2.49 0.85 -9.03
C TYR A 452 -3.54 1.54 -9.90
N LEU A 453 -4.34 2.44 -9.33
CA LEU A 453 -5.35 3.22 -10.06
C LEU A 453 -4.71 4.12 -11.13
N THR A 454 -3.56 4.74 -10.81
CA THR A 454 -2.76 5.54 -11.76
C THR A 454 -2.33 4.70 -12.95
N TRP A 455 -1.75 3.52 -12.69
CA TRP A 455 -1.30 2.60 -13.73
C TRP A 455 -2.45 2.03 -14.56
N LEU A 456 -3.53 1.62 -13.91
CA LEU A 456 -4.67 0.96 -14.53
C LEU A 456 -5.46 1.90 -15.46
N ASN A 457 -5.65 3.15 -15.04
CA ASN A 457 -6.58 4.08 -15.70
C ASN A 457 -5.90 5.19 -16.51
N ASP A 458 -4.56 5.27 -16.53
CA ASP A 458 -3.83 6.37 -17.18
C ASP A 458 -4.29 7.76 -16.66
N ILE A 459 -4.31 7.88 -15.33
CA ILE A 459 -4.70 9.09 -14.59
C ILE A 459 -3.53 9.64 -13.77
N LEU A 460 -3.60 10.91 -13.38
CA LEU A 460 -2.61 11.59 -12.57
C LEU A 460 -3.17 11.92 -11.19
N PHE A 461 -2.59 11.30 -10.15
CA PHE A 461 -2.75 11.76 -8.77
C PHE A 461 -1.67 12.79 -8.42
N ILE A 462 -2.09 13.93 -7.89
CA ILE A 462 -1.25 14.95 -7.27
C ILE A 462 -1.44 14.81 -5.77
N VAL A 463 -0.42 14.30 -5.08
CA VAL A 463 -0.45 14.04 -3.64
C VAL A 463 0.35 15.09 -2.87
N SER A 464 -0.12 15.47 -1.69
CA SER A 464 0.65 16.39 -0.85
C SER A 464 1.84 15.66 -0.19
N ALA A 465 2.97 16.35 -0.04
CA ALA A 465 4.17 15.78 0.59
C ALA A 465 4.01 15.57 2.10
N GLY A 466 3.08 16.30 2.73
CA GLY A 466 2.79 16.25 4.15
C GLY A 466 3.49 17.33 4.96
N ASN A 467 2.81 17.78 6.01
CA ASN A 467 3.33 18.79 6.94
C ASN A 467 3.80 18.11 8.24
N LEU A 468 5.02 18.41 8.68
CA LEU A 468 5.49 17.96 9.99
C LEU A 468 4.90 18.86 11.09
N PRO A 469 4.18 18.30 12.08
CA PRO A 469 3.67 19.10 13.17
C PRO A 469 4.83 19.66 14.01
N ARG A 470 4.63 20.87 14.57
CA ARG A 470 5.64 21.51 15.42
C ARG A 470 5.83 20.75 16.74
N GLU A 471 4.71 20.32 17.31
CA GLU A 471 4.61 19.64 18.60
C GLU A 471 3.76 18.38 18.45
N ARG A 472 3.85 17.48 19.43
CA ARG A 472 3.15 16.19 19.39
C ARG A 472 1.67 16.42 19.70
N GLY A 473 0.82 16.18 18.70
CA GLY A 473 -0.64 16.18 18.85
C GLY A 473 -1.19 14.79 19.20
N ILE A 474 -2.45 14.75 19.63
CA ILE A 474 -3.21 13.51 19.77
C ILE A 474 -3.32 12.84 18.39
N GLY A 475 -3.10 11.53 18.32
CA GLY A 475 -3.23 10.76 17.08
C GLY A 475 -1.99 10.74 16.18
N LEU A 476 -0.91 11.43 16.57
CA LEU A 476 0.36 11.36 15.87
C LEU A 476 1.11 10.07 16.22
N SER A 477 1.48 9.27 15.21
CA SER A 477 2.26 8.04 15.42
C SER A 477 3.50 8.28 16.30
N ILE A 478 3.81 7.32 17.17
CA ILE A 478 5.02 7.34 18.00
C ILE A 478 6.30 7.45 17.18
N THR A 479 6.27 6.98 15.92
CA THR A 479 7.41 7.03 15.00
C THR A 479 7.47 8.30 14.16
N ARG A 480 6.40 9.11 14.14
CA ARG A 480 6.43 10.41 13.46
C ARG A 480 7.02 11.45 14.39
N GLU A 481 8.24 11.85 14.06
CA GLU A 481 8.95 12.91 14.74
C GLU A 481 8.34 14.28 14.38
N THR A 482 8.16 15.11 15.40
CA THR A 482 7.77 16.51 15.28
C THR A 482 8.99 17.37 14.92
N LEU A 483 8.76 18.60 14.48
CA LEU A 483 9.88 19.53 14.25
C LEU A 483 10.69 19.73 15.54
N THR A 484 10.05 19.87 16.69
CA THR A 484 10.74 20.04 17.99
C THR A 484 11.61 18.84 18.34
N GLU A 485 11.09 17.62 18.17
CA GLU A 485 11.85 16.39 18.43
C GLU A 485 13.04 16.23 17.48
N HIS A 486 12.86 16.60 16.20
CA HIS A 486 13.97 16.64 15.24
C HIS A 486 15.07 17.62 15.66
N PHE A 487 14.70 18.82 16.12
CA PHE A 487 15.67 19.83 16.56
C PHE A 487 16.38 19.45 17.86
N GLN A 488 15.72 18.72 18.77
CA GLN A 488 16.33 18.25 20.02
C GLN A 488 17.34 17.12 19.83
N LYS A 489 17.22 16.32 18.75
CA LYS A 489 18.10 15.16 18.49
C LYS A 489 19.46 15.51 17.85
N ASP A 490 19.83 16.79 17.75
CA ASP A 490 21.14 17.25 17.28
C ASP A 490 21.60 16.64 15.94
N VAL A 491 20.65 16.43 15.00
CA VAL A 491 20.98 15.94 13.66
C VAL A 491 21.45 17.13 12.82
N HIS A 492 22.75 17.16 12.49
CA HIS A 492 23.31 18.03 11.45
C HIS A 492 22.36 18.08 10.25
N ILE A 493 21.86 19.29 9.95
CA ILE A 493 20.90 19.62 8.89
C ILE A 493 21.57 19.46 7.50
N GLN A 494 21.99 18.24 7.15
CA GLN A 494 22.33 17.85 5.78
C GLN A 494 21.30 16.86 5.22
N THR A 495 20.62 16.10 6.07
CA THR A 495 19.57 15.14 5.68
C THR A 495 18.18 15.76 5.55
N PHE A 496 17.96 16.97 6.10
CA PHE A 496 16.66 17.66 6.05
C PHE A 496 16.29 18.12 4.62
N CYS A 497 17.29 18.49 3.82
CA CYS A 497 17.07 18.84 2.41
C CYS A 497 16.69 17.65 1.53
N CYS A 498 16.97 16.40 1.90
CA CYS A 498 16.46 15.24 1.16
C CYS A 498 15.03 14.87 1.55
N ARG A 499 14.59 15.18 2.78
CA ARG A 499 13.23 14.88 3.26
C ARG A 499 12.17 15.92 2.84
N ILE A 500 12.54 17.20 2.67
CA ILE A 500 11.62 18.25 2.20
C ILE A 500 11.67 18.44 0.67
N ARG A 501 12.72 17.98 -0.01
CA ARG A 501 12.97 18.30 -1.43
C ARG A 501 12.80 17.12 -2.39
N LEU A 502 12.18 16.02 -1.95
CA LEU A 502 12.05 14.81 -2.76
C LEU A 502 10.65 14.20 -2.79
N VAL A 503 9.61 14.94 -3.18
CA VAL A 503 8.45 14.34 -3.89
C VAL A 503 7.84 15.38 -4.85
N LEU A 504 8.62 15.78 -5.86
CA LEU A 504 8.03 16.05 -7.18
C LEU A 504 8.45 14.89 -8.09
N ARG A 505 8.18 13.66 -7.63
CA ARG A 505 8.09 12.52 -8.55
C ARG A 505 6.69 12.55 -9.13
N ILE A 506 6.57 13.29 -10.23
CA ILE A 506 5.56 12.95 -11.22
C ILE A 506 5.87 11.48 -11.60
N LEU A 507 4.97 10.56 -11.27
CA LEU A 507 4.98 9.19 -11.80
C LEU A 507 4.64 9.27 -13.30
N LEU A 508 5.57 9.79 -14.11
CA LEU A 508 5.56 9.65 -15.55
C LEU A 508 6.23 8.31 -15.87
N LYS A 509 5.49 7.21 -15.67
CA LYS A 509 5.84 5.92 -16.27
C LYS A 509 4.94 5.70 -17.48
N VAL A 510 5.50 6.07 -18.63
CA VAL A 510 5.23 5.47 -19.96
C VAL A 510 3.85 5.76 -20.56
N PHE A 511 3.71 6.94 -21.17
CA PHE A 511 2.95 7.04 -22.42
C PHE A 511 3.71 6.20 -23.47
N LYS A 512 3.21 5.00 -23.77
CA LYS A 512 3.51 4.34 -25.04
C LYS A 512 2.45 4.80 -26.03
N LEU A 513 2.93 5.45 -27.09
CA LEU A 513 2.21 5.62 -28.35
C LEU A 513 1.73 4.26 -28.89
#